data_AF-A0A0F7CU87-F1
#
_entry.id   AF-A0A0F7CU87-F1
#
_cell.length_a   1.000
_cell.length_b   1.000
_cell.length_c   1.000
_cell.angle_alpha   90.00
_cell.angle_beta   90.00
_cell.angle_gamma   90.00
#
_symmetry.space_group_name_H-M   'P 1'
#
loop_
_entity.id
_entity.type
_entity.pdbx_description
1 polymer ?
#
loop_
_entity_poly.entity_id
_entity_poly.type
_entity_poly.pdbx_seq_one_letter_code
_entity_poly.pdbx_strand_id
1 'polypeptide(L)'
;MWSIWVNQHIKSHPWAGGLRHLNEYDELWHKPVSLDRKFALLLGLLILVQAVDALMTQSLVTVGLVKESNPFVSNMIGSGLFIPLKIAGLIISSAVLWWIYRRLPRICMIILLSMLLFYNGVLFWNMSVLM
;
A
#
# COMPACT_ATOMS: atom_id res chain seq x y z
N MET A 1 18.16 -26.01 35.42
CA MET A 1 19.63 -26.20 35.46
C MET A 1 20.19 -26.77 34.15
N TRP A 2 19.50 -27.72 33.51
CA TRP A 2 19.90 -28.29 32.20
C TRP A 2 19.87 -27.30 31.02
N SER A 3 18.92 -26.35 31.00
CA SER A 3 18.79 -25.34 29.94
C SER A 3 19.92 -24.30 29.89
N ILE A 4 20.58 -24.05 31.02
CA ILE A 4 21.68 -23.08 31.11
C ILE A 4 22.97 -23.69 30.53
N TRP A 5 23.19 -24.98 30.76
CA TRP A 5 24.37 -25.71 30.29
C TRP A 5 24.38 -25.89 28.77
N VAL A 6 23.23 -26.25 28.18
CA VAL A 6 23.08 -26.38 26.71
C VAL A 6 23.34 -25.04 26.00
N ASN A 7 22.89 -23.93 26.57
CA ASN A 7 23.05 -22.61 25.94
C ASN A 7 24.51 -22.09 25.98
N GLN A 8 25.31 -22.51 26.97
CA GLN A 8 26.74 -22.18 27.02
C GLN A 8 27.58 -23.01 26.05
N HIS A 9 27.26 -24.30 25.86
CA HIS A 9 27.97 -25.16 24.91
C HIS A 9 27.69 -24.83 23.44
N ILE A 10 26.48 -24.38 23.10
CA ILE A 10 26.17 -23.98 21.71
C ILE A 10 26.93 -22.70 21.31
N LYS A 11 27.21 -21.79 22.25
CA LYS A 11 27.89 -20.52 21.98
C LYS A 11 29.41 -20.65 21.74
N SER A 12 30.03 -21.75 22.13
CA SER A 12 31.48 -21.95 21.93
C SER A 12 31.85 -22.53 20.56
N HIS A 13 30.86 -22.92 19.75
CA HIS A 13 31.14 -23.51 18.45
C HIS A 13 31.33 -22.45 17.34
N PRO A 14 32.29 -22.66 16.41
CA PRO A 14 32.63 -21.69 15.36
C PRO A 14 31.50 -21.40 14.36
N TRP A 15 30.49 -22.28 14.25
CA TRP A 15 29.30 -22.07 13.42
C TRP A 15 28.22 -21.19 14.08
N ALA A 16 28.34 -20.90 15.38
CA ALA A 16 27.40 -20.04 16.12
C ALA A 16 27.45 -18.56 15.66
N GLY A 17 28.45 -18.18 14.86
CA GLY A 17 28.48 -16.89 14.17
C GLY A 17 27.31 -16.69 13.20
N GLY A 18 26.85 -17.75 12.54
CA GLY A 18 25.71 -17.68 11.60
C GLY A 18 24.37 -17.45 12.29
N LEU A 19 24.20 -17.98 13.51
CA LEU A 19 23.01 -17.75 14.34
C LEU A 19 22.92 -16.30 14.83
N ARG A 20 24.05 -15.59 14.90
CA ARG A 20 24.10 -14.19 15.33
C ARG A 20 23.38 -13.27 14.35
N HIS A 21 23.50 -13.53 13.05
CA HIS A 21 22.75 -12.80 12.01
C HIS A 21 21.24 -13.09 12.03
N LEU A 22 20.84 -14.34 12.29
CA LEU A 22 19.41 -14.70 12.37
C LEU A 22 18.71 -13.98 13.54
N ASN A 23 19.41 -13.83 14.66
CA ASN A 23 18.90 -13.10 15.83
C ASN A 23 18.74 -11.59 15.54
N GLU A 24 19.60 -11.03 14.71
CA GLU A 24 19.56 -9.64 14.25
C GLU A 24 18.36 -9.39 13.31
N TYR A 25 17.98 -10.38 12.49
CA TYR A 25 16.77 -10.33 11.68
C TYR A 25 15.50 -10.40 12.55
N ASP A 26 15.45 -11.29 13.55
CA ASP A 26 14.31 -11.42 14.46
C ASP A 26 14.07 -10.15 15.31
N GLU A 27 15.14 -9.47 15.75
CA GLU A 27 15.04 -8.17 16.42
C GLU A 27 14.49 -7.07 15.49
N LEU A 28 14.80 -7.14 14.19
CA LEU A 28 14.27 -6.22 13.18
C LEU A 28 12.75 -6.39 12.98
N TRP A 29 12.23 -7.62 13.10
CA TRP A 29 10.80 -7.92 12.96
C TRP A 29 9.95 -7.51 14.16
N HIS A 30 10.56 -7.46 15.36
CA HIS A 30 9.85 -7.14 16.60
C HIS A 30 9.90 -5.66 17.01
N LYS A 31 10.68 -4.82 16.32
CA LYS A 31 10.64 -3.38 16.58
C LYS A 31 9.24 -2.85 16.25
N PRO A 32 8.51 -2.25 17.22
CA PRO A 32 7.25 -1.62 16.92
C PRO A 32 7.52 -0.53 15.88
N VAL A 33 6.94 -0.70 14.70
CA VAL A 33 7.00 0.32 13.65
C VAL A 33 6.31 1.54 14.21
N SER A 34 7.11 2.52 14.64
CA SER A 34 6.59 3.84 14.98
C SER A 34 5.97 4.39 13.71
N LEU A 35 4.64 4.41 13.68
CA LEU A 35 3.88 4.92 12.55
C LEU A 35 4.28 6.38 12.34
N ASP A 36 5.10 6.66 11.33
CA ASP A 36 5.43 8.04 11.03
C ASP A 36 4.15 8.75 10.62
N ARG A 37 3.85 9.84 11.32
CA ARG A 37 2.67 10.67 11.04
C ARG A 37 2.62 11.08 9.56
N LYS A 38 3.78 11.29 8.94
CA LYS A 38 3.94 11.59 7.52
C LYS A 38 3.42 10.46 6.61
N PHE A 39 3.79 9.22 6.91
CA PHE A 39 3.34 8.05 6.15
C PHE A 39 1.82 7.87 6.30
N ALA A 40 1.30 7.99 7.52
CA ALA A 40 -0.13 7.90 7.78
C ALA A 40 -0.93 8.97 7.03
N LEU A 41 -0.44 10.21 7.01
CA LEU A 41 -1.05 11.32 6.26
C LEU A 41 -1.03 11.07 4.75
N LEU A 42 0.10 10.63 4.18
CA LEU A 42 0.21 10.36 2.75
C LEU A 42 -0.66 9.17 2.32
N LEU A 43 -0.71 8.12 3.13
CA LEU A 43 -1.58 6.97 2.88
C LEU A 43 -3.05 7.38 2.95
N GLY A 44 -3.44 8.14 3.98
CA GLY A 44 -4.80 8.67 4.10
C GLY A 44 -5.18 9.58 2.93
N LEU A 45 -4.25 10.42 2.47
CA LEU A 45 -4.45 11.28 1.30
C LEU A 45 -4.62 10.47 0.02
N LEU A 46 -3.80 9.43 -0.19
CA LEU A 46 -3.93 8.52 -1.33
C LEU A 46 -5.31 7.83 -1.33
N ILE A 47 -5.77 7.39 -0.16
CA ILE A 47 -7.09 6.78 0.00
C ILE A 47 -8.19 7.77 -0.37
N LEU A 48 -8.09 9.01 0.10
CA LEU A 48 -9.08 10.05 -0.19
C LEU A 48 -9.11 10.39 -1.68
N VAL A 49 -7.95 10.58 -2.33
CA VAL A 49 -7.87 10.85 -3.78
C VAL A 49 -8.49 9.71 -4.58
N GLN A 50 -8.23 8.44 -4.23
CA GLN A 50 -8.84 7.31 -4.92
C GLN A 50 -10.35 7.22 -4.70
N ALA A 51 -10.84 7.56 -3.50
CA ALA A 51 -12.27 7.59 -3.22
C ALA A 51 -12.99 8.66 -4.06
N VAL A 52 -12.41 9.87 -4.14
CA VAL A 52 -12.94 10.96 -4.96
C VAL A 52 -12.90 10.58 -6.45
N ASP A 53 -11.81 10.00 -6.94
CA ASP A 53 -11.68 9.51 -8.31
C ASP A 53 -12.76 8.46 -8.67
N ALA A 54 -13.02 7.51 -7.77
CA ALA A 54 -14.06 6.51 -7.97
C ALA A 54 -15.46 7.15 -8.05
N LEU A 55 -15.76 8.12 -7.17
CA LEU A 55 -17.03 8.86 -7.19
C LEU A 55 -17.19 9.70 -8.47
N MET A 56 -16.13 10.39 -8.90
CA MET A 56 -16.14 11.19 -10.13
C MET A 56 -16.30 10.32 -11.38
N THR A 57 -15.59 9.19 -11.45
CA THR A 57 -15.72 8.26 -12.58
C THR A 57 -17.15 7.71 -12.64
N GLN A 58 -17.72 7.35 -11.49
CA GLN A 58 -19.10 6.88 -11.43
C GLN A 58 -20.09 7.95 -11.90
N SER A 59 -19.94 9.21 -11.45
CA SER A 59 -20.85 10.29 -11.84
C SER A 59 -20.72 10.67 -13.32
N LEU A 60 -19.49 10.70 -13.87
CA LEU A 60 -19.25 10.98 -15.28
C LEU A 60 -19.88 9.93 -16.20
N VAL A 61 -19.82 8.66 -15.78
CA VAL A 61 -20.39 7.55 -16.57
C VAL A 61 -21.91 7.47 -16.43
N THR A 62 -22.49 7.73 -15.25
CA THR A 62 -23.95 7.74 -15.09
C THR A 62 -24.62 8.89 -15.84
N VAL A 63 -23.96 10.04 -15.96
CA VAL A 63 -24.47 11.18 -16.74
C VAL A 63 -24.23 11.00 -18.25
N GLY A 64 -23.43 10.01 -18.66
CA GLY A 64 -23.15 9.72 -20.07
C GLY A 64 -22.24 10.74 -20.77
N LEU A 65 -21.59 11.62 -19.99
CA LEU A 65 -20.67 12.66 -20.48
C LEU A 65 -19.36 12.07 -21.01
N VAL A 66 -18.95 10.92 -20.47
CA VAL A 66 -17.70 10.26 -20.84
C VAL A 66 -18.01 8.89 -21.44
N LYS A 67 -17.66 8.74 -22.72
CA LYS A 67 -17.63 7.44 -23.38
C LYS A 67 -16.28 6.80 -23.08
N GLU A 68 -16.23 5.98 -22.03
CA GLU A 68 -15.08 5.15 -21.68
C GLU A 68 -14.60 4.37 -22.92
N SER A 69 -13.42 4.70 -23.44
CA SER A 69 -12.83 3.98 -24.58
C SER A 69 -12.40 2.56 -24.19
N ASN A 70 -12.33 2.25 -22.89
CA ASN A 70 -12.01 0.91 -22.41
C ASN A 70 -13.28 0.08 -22.17
N PRO A 71 -13.59 -0.92 -23.03
CA PRO A 71 -14.81 -1.71 -22.91
C PRO A 71 -14.87 -2.54 -21.62
N PHE A 72 -13.73 -2.84 -20.99
CA PHE A 72 -13.71 -3.53 -19.69
C PHE A 72 -14.24 -2.64 -18.56
N VAL A 73 -13.82 -1.37 -18.54
CA VAL A 73 -14.21 -0.41 -17.50
C VAL A 73 -15.68 -0.03 -17.69
N SER A 74 -16.11 0.22 -18.94
CA SER A 74 -17.51 0.49 -19.28
C SER A 74 -18.46 -0.62 -18.80
N ASN A 75 -18.11 -1.90 -19.01
CA ASN A 75 -18.94 -3.04 -18.57
C ASN A 75 -18.97 -3.20 -17.04
N MET A 76 -17.87 -2.90 -16.36
CA MET A 76 -17.79 -2.96 -14.90
C MET A 76 -18.57 -1.85 -14.20
N ILE A 77 -18.70 -0.67 -14.83
CA ILE A 77 -19.50 0.43 -14.29
C ILE A 77 -21.00 0.13 -14.42
N GLY A 78 -21.44 -0.37 -15.57
CA GLY A 78 -22.85 -0.74 -15.79
C GLY A 78 -23.35 -1.88 -14.91
N SER A 79 -22.45 -2.74 -14.42
CA SER A 79 -22.78 -3.88 -13.54
C SER A 79 -22.68 -3.57 -12.04
N GLY A 80 -22.30 -2.34 -11.65
CA GLY A 80 -22.14 -1.94 -10.25
C GLY A 80 -20.90 -2.55 -9.56
N LEU A 81 -20.08 -3.32 -10.27
CA LEU A 81 -18.88 -3.98 -9.74
C LEU A 81 -17.68 -3.02 -9.62
N PHE A 82 -17.76 -1.84 -10.22
CA PHE A 82 -16.68 -0.84 -10.21
C PHE A 82 -16.29 -0.38 -8.80
N ILE A 83 -17.26 -0.04 -7.94
CA ILE A 83 -16.98 0.43 -6.57
C ILE A 83 -16.38 -0.70 -5.70
N PRO A 84 -16.97 -1.91 -5.64
CA PRO A 84 -16.37 -3.02 -4.90
C PRO A 84 -14.93 -3.33 -5.34
N LEU A 85 -14.66 -3.29 -6.65
CA LEU A 85 -13.33 -3.54 -7.19
C LEU A 85 -12.33 -2.44 -6.77
N LYS A 86 -12.74 -1.17 -6.81
CA LYS A 86 -11.93 -0.05 -6.31
C LYS A 86 -11.64 -0.19 -4.81
N ILE A 87 -12.64 -0.56 -4.00
CA ILE A 87 -12.45 -0.79 -2.56
C ILE A 87 -11.49 -1.96 -2.30
N ALA A 88 -11.66 -3.08 -3.00
CA ALA A 88 -10.76 -4.23 -2.88
C ALA A 88 -9.32 -3.85 -3.27
N GLY A 89 -9.16 -3.12 -4.38
CA GLY A 89 -7.88 -2.58 -4.81
C GLY A 89 -7.26 -1.67 -3.75
N LEU A 90 -8.04 -0.80 -3.12
CA LEU A 90 -7.59 0.11 -2.06
C LEU A 90 -7.07 -0.65 -0.83
N ILE A 91 -7.80 -1.68 -0.40
CA ILE A 91 -7.41 -2.54 0.73
C ILE A 91 -6.10 -3.26 0.42
N ILE A 92 -6.00 -3.90 -0.75
CA ILE A 92 -4.80 -4.64 -1.18
C ILE A 92 -3.61 -3.68 -1.29
N SER A 93 -3.80 -2.53 -1.93
CA SER A 93 -2.74 -1.51 -2.10
C SER A 93 -2.23 -1.02 -0.76
N SER A 94 -3.14 -0.72 0.18
CA SER A 94 -2.80 -0.28 1.54
C SER A 94 -2.04 -1.36 2.31
N ALA A 95 -2.45 -2.63 2.19
CA ALA A 95 -1.78 -3.76 2.83
C ALA A 95 -0.37 -4.01 2.25
N VAL A 96 -0.21 -3.90 0.93
CA VAL A 96 1.09 -4.03 0.25
C VAL A 96 2.01 -2.87 0.64
N LEU A 97 1.52 -1.63 0.60
CA LEU A 97 2.29 -0.46 1.06
C LEU A 97 2.71 -0.60 2.51
N TRP A 98 1.80 -1.07 3.38
CA TRP A 98 2.11 -1.34 4.77
C TRP A 98 3.26 -2.33 4.89
N TRP A 99 3.22 -3.44 4.15
CA TRP A 99 4.27 -4.45 4.16
C TRP A 99 5.61 -3.92 3.63
N ILE A 100 5.60 -3.15 2.53
CA ILE A 100 6.80 -2.51 1.98
C ILE A 100 7.34 -1.48 2.96
N TYR A 101 6.47 -0.70 3.62
CA TYR A 101 6.86 0.32 4.59
C TYR A 101 7.65 -0.26 5.76
N ARG A 102 7.27 -1.47 6.24
CA ARG A 102 8.01 -2.15 7.32
C ARG A 102 9.44 -2.53 6.92
N ARG A 103 9.68 -2.82 5.63
CA ARG A 103 10.99 -3.27 5.14
C ARG A 103 11.84 -2.11 4.63
N LEU A 104 11.23 -1.17 3.89
CA LEU A 104 11.90 -0.14 3.10
C LEU A 104 11.08 1.18 3.13
N PRO A 105 11.06 1.90 4.26
CA PRO A 105 10.20 3.07 4.44
C PRO A 105 10.50 4.20 3.44
N ARG A 106 11.78 4.42 3.09
CA ARG A 106 12.19 5.45 2.13
C ARG A 106 11.66 5.19 0.72
N ILE A 107 11.73 3.94 0.26
CA ILE A 107 11.23 3.54 -1.06
C ILE A 107 9.70 3.62 -1.08
N CYS A 108 9.05 3.17 0.00
CA CYS A 108 7.60 3.26 0.14
C CYS A 108 7.09 4.70 0.01
N MET A 109 7.79 5.67 0.61
CA MET A 109 7.43 7.09 0.50
C MET A 109 7.51 7.63 -0.95
N ILE A 110 8.52 7.20 -1.72
CA ILE A 110 8.66 7.59 -3.13
C ILE A 110 7.52 7.01 -3.96
N ILE A 111 7.19 5.72 -3.74
CA ILE A 111 6.08 5.04 -4.41
C ILE A 111 4.73 5.70 -4.06
N LEU A 112 4.52 6.04 -2.79
CA LEU A 112 3.33 6.78 -2.35
C LEU A 112 3.19 8.12 -3.08
N LEU A 113 4.29 8.88 -3.15
CA LEU A 113 4.29 10.19 -3.80
C LEU A 113 4.02 10.07 -5.30
N SER A 114 4.65 9.11 -5.97
CA SER A 114 4.46 8.91 -7.42
C SER A 114 3.03 8.46 -7.74
N MET A 115 2.46 7.54 -6.95
CA MET A 115 1.05 7.16 -7.06
C MET A 115 0.13 8.36 -6.83
N LEU A 116 0.38 9.15 -5.80
CA LEU A 116 -0.42 10.33 -5.48
C LEU A 116 -0.43 11.34 -6.64
N LEU A 117 0.75 11.63 -7.22
CA LEU A 117 0.88 12.53 -8.36
C LEU A 117 0.14 12.00 -9.59
N PHE A 118 0.28 10.71 -9.89
CA PHE A 118 -0.42 10.07 -10.99
C PHE A 118 -1.94 10.17 -10.83
N TYR A 119 -2.48 9.78 -9.67
CA TYR A 119 -3.92 9.83 -9.42
C TYR A 119 -4.47 11.26 -9.37
N ASN A 120 -3.71 12.23 -8.88
CA ASN A 120 -4.10 13.63 -8.98
C ASN A 120 -4.15 14.11 -10.43
N GLY A 121 -3.22 13.67 -11.28
CA GLY A 121 -3.26 13.98 -12.71
C GLY A 121 -4.52 13.43 -13.37
N VAL A 122 -4.90 12.20 -13.06
CA VAL A 122 -6.16 11.58 -13.54
C VAL A 122 -7.38 12.34 -13.01
N LEU A 123 -7.40 12.68 -11.72
CA LEU A 123 -8.48 13.45 -11.11
C LEU A 123 -8.63 14.83 -11.78
N PHE A 124 -7.51 15.52 -12.00
CA PHE A 124 -7.49 16.82 -12.66
C PHE A 124 -8.01 16.72 -14.10
N TRP A 125 -7.59 15.69 -14.84
CA TRP A 125 -8.12 15.39 -16.17
C TRP A 125 -9.64 15.18 -16.12
N ASN A 126 -10.14 14.35 -15.20
CA ASN A 126 -11.58 14.10 -15.05
C ASN A 126 -12.36 15.38 -14.71
N MET A 127 -11.82 16.24 -13.85
CA MET A 127 -12.41 17.55 -13.53
C MET A 127 -12.46 18.47 -14.76
N SER A 128 -11.42 18.47 -15.59
CA SER A 128 -11.38 19.28 -16.82
C SER A 128 -12.36 18.84 -17.89
N VAL A 129 -12.80 17.58 -17.87
CA VAL A 129 -13.83 17.06 -18.77
C VAL A 129 -15.24 17.37 -18.25
N LEU A 130 -15.39 17.55 -16.93
CA LEU A 130 -16.67 17.81 -16.28
C LEU A 130 -17.07 19.30 -16.34
N MET A 131 -16.08 20.20 -16.39
CA MET A 131 -16.24 21.65 -16.62
C MET A 131 -16.32 21.98 -18.11
#